data_AF-A0A9D9I6F6-F1
#
_entry.id   AF-A0A9D9I6F6-F1
#
_cell.length_a   1.000
_cell.length_b   1.000
_cell.length_c   1.000
_cell.angle_alpha   90.00
_cell.angle_beta   90.00
_cell.angle_gamma   90.00
#
_symmetry.space_group_name_H-M   'P 1'
#
loop_
_entity.id
_entity.type
_entity.pdbx_description
1 polymer ?
#
loop_
_entity_poly.entity_id
_entity_poly.type
_entity_poly.pdbx_seq_one_letter_code
_entity_poly.pdbx_strand_id
1 'polypeptide(L)' 'MTQARVGQYFYGRHRGQFGVWVYTHVSEDGSASCGQFVRDFHAREDARTFVWEMNGWGTPKTALSR' A
#
# COMPACT_ATOMS: atom_id res chain seq x y z
N MET A 1 0.01 -8.32 13.45
CA MET A 1 -0.42 -7.33 12.44
C MET A 1 0.58 -6.18 12.50
N THR A 2 1.27 -5.87 11.40
CA THR A 2 2.23 -4.76 11.37
C THR A 2 1.45 -3.46 11.49
N GLN A 3 1.64 -2.72 12.58
CA GLN A 3 1.01 -1.42 12.80
C GLN A 3 1.41 -0.45 11.67
N ALA A 4 0.44 0.25 11.08
CA ALA A 4 0.70 1.21 10.01
C ALA A 4 1.65 2.31 10.51
N ARG A 5 2.55 2.78 9.64
CA ARG A 5 3.50 3.86 9.97
C ARG A 5 3.36 5.00 8.97
N VAL A 6 3.53 6.23 9.44
CA VAL A 6 3.63 7.40 8.56
C VAL A 6 4.81 7.19 7.59
N GLY A 7 4.59 7.48 6.31
CA GLY A 7 5.53 7.23 5.22
C GLY A 7 5.45 5.82 4.63
N GLN A 8 4.69 4.90 5.23
CA GLN A 8 4.49 3.56 4.67
C GLN A 8 3.45 3.59 3.54
N TYR A 9 3.77 2.92 2.44
CA TYR A 9 2.90 2.77 1.29
C TYR A 9 1.98 1.55 1.47
N PHE A 10 0.76 1.67 0.97
CA PHE A 10 -0.23 0.60 0.91
C PHE A 10 -1.03 0.68 -0.38
N TYR A 11 -1.61 -0.45 -0.80
CA TYR A 11 -2.45 -0.52 -1.99
C TYR A 11 -3.81 -1.12 -1.66
N GLY A 12 -4.81 -0.80 -2.48
CA GLY A 12 -6.21 -1.17 -2.26
C GLY A 12 -7.06 -0.90 -3.50
N ARG A 13 -8.33 -1.30 -3.47
CA ARG A 13 -9.22 -1.08 -4.62
C ARG A 13 -9.62 0.38 -4.76
N HIS A 14 -9.48 0.90 -5.98
CA HIS A 14 -9.85 2.27 -6.34
C HIS A 14 -10.51 2.27 -7.72
N ARG A 15 -11.81 2.58 -7.80
CA ARG A 15 -12.57 2.77 -9.06
C ARG A 15 -12.37 1.67 -10.12
N GLY A 16 -12.35 0.40 -9.69
CA GLY A 16 -12.13 -0.75 -10.59
C GLY A 16 -10.65 -1.08 -10.89
N GLN A 17 -9.72 -0.26 -10.40
CA GLN A 17 -8.27 -0.42 -10.47
C GLN A 17 -7.68 -0.62 -9.05
N PHE A 18 -6.36 -0.64 -8.93
CA PHE A 18 -5.64 -0.69 -7.67
C PHE A 18 -4.91 0.63 -7.42
N GLY A 19 -5.38 1.39 -6.45
CA GLY A 19 -4.73 2.62 -6.01
C GLY A 19 -3.61 2.31 -5.03
N VAL A 20 -2.57 3.13 -5.05
CA VAL A 20 -1.53 3.18 -4.03
C VAL A 20 -1.63 4.51 -3.28
N TRP A 21 -1.50 4.42 -1.96
CA TRP A 21 -1.47 5.57 -1.06
C TRP A 21 -0.25 5.47 -0.14
N VAL A 22 0.20 6.61 0.36
CA VAL A 22 1.20 6.71 1.42
C VAL A 22 0.53 7.24 2.68
N TYR A 23 0.74 6.58 3.82
CA TYR A 23 0.22 7.07 5.09
C TYR A 23 0.87 8.42 5.44
N THR A 24 0.07 9.48 5.50
CA THR A 24 0.53 10.81 5.95
C THR A 24 0.26 11.02 7.43
N HIS A 25 -0.75 10.34 7.96
CA HIS A 25 -1.10 10.37 9.37
C HIS A 25 -1.54 8.98 9.82
N VAL A 26 -1.05 8.54 10.97
CA VAL A 26 -1.50 7.34 11.66
C VAL A 26 -1.71 7.74 13.12
N SER A 27 -2.89 7.48 13.67
CA SER A 27 -3.19 7.72 15.08
C SER A 27 -2.36 6.79 15.97
N GLU A 28 -2.05 7.22 17.20
CA GLU A 28 -1.21 6.45 18.13
C GLU A 28 -1.79 5.06 18.44
N ASP A 29 -3.11 4.94 18.45
CA ASP A 29 -3.86 3.70 18.66
C ASP A 29 -4.00 2.85 17.38
N GLY A 30 -3.59 3.35 16.22
CA GLY A 30 -3.68 2.68 14.92
C GLY A 30 -5.09 2.60 14.33
N SER A 31 -6.09 3.20 14.97
CA SER A 31 -7.51 3.14 14.58
C SER A 31 -7.84 4.00 13.36
N ALA A 32 -7.17 5.15 13.22
CA ALA A 32 -7.41 6.11 12.18
C ALA A 32 -6.11 6.35 11.41
N SER A 33 -6.17 6.18 10.09
CA SER A 33 -5.04 6.48 9.23
C SER A 33 -5.53 7.23 7.99
N CYS A 34 -4.81 8.30 7.65
CA CYS A 34 -5.03 9.06 6.42
C CYS A 34 -3.90 8.75 5.45
N GLY A 35 -4.28 8.50 4.20
CA GLY A 35 -3.35 8.25 3.11
C GLY A 35 -3.45 9.31 2.04
N GLN A 36 -2.31 9.78 1.54
CA GLN A 36 -2.27 10.58 0.31
C GLN A 36 -2.17 9.65 -0.89
N PHE A 37 -3.03 9.88 -1.88
CA PHE A 37 -3.02 9.10 -3.12
C PHE A 37 -1.74 9.37 -3.91
N VAL A 38 -1.14 8.30 -4.41
CA VAL A 38 0.10 8.34 -5.19
C VAL A 38 -0.21 8.10 -6.66
N ARG A 39 -0.81 6.93 -6.99
CA ARG A 39 -1.16 6.54 -8.37
C ARG A 39 -2.07 5.32 -8.40
N ASP A 40 -2.66 5.08 -9.57
CA ASP A 40 -3.41 3.85 -9.89
C ASP A 40 -2.59 2.87 -10.73
N PHE A 41 -2.95 1.60 -10.61
CA PHE A 41 -2.43 0.46 -11.37
C PHE A 41 -3.59 -0.41 -11.87
N HIS A 42 -3.44 -0.96 -13.07
CA HIS A 42 -4.42 -1.89 -13.64
C HIS A 42 -4.39 -3.25 -12.92
N ALA A 43 -3.20 -3.81 -12.70
CA ALA A 43 -3.04 -5.11 -12.05
C ALA A 43 -2.74 -4.97 -10.55
N ARG A 44 -3.18 -5.96 -9.78
CA ARG A 44 -2.91 -6.04 -8.34
C ARG A 44 -1.43 -6.26 -8.07
N GLU A 45 -0.82 -7.10 -8.90
CA GLU A 45 0.61 -7.45 -8.83
C GLU A 45 1.48 -6.21 -9.00
N ASP A 46 1.13 -5.31 -9.92
CA ASP A 46 1.89 -4.07 -10.16
C ASP A 46 1.82 -3.15 -8.94
N ALA A 47 0.60 -2.91 -8.42
CA ALA A 47 0.40 -2.10 -7.22
C ALA A 47 1.15 -2.68 -6.02
N ARG A 48 1.14 -4.00 -5.88
CA ARG A 48 1.88 -4.71 -4.82
C ARG A 48 3.39 -4.55 -4.98
N THR A 49 3.92 -4.75 -6.18
CA THR A 49 5.35 -4.66 -6.44
C THR A 49 5.85 -3.25 -6.13
N PHE A 50 5.12 -2.23 -6.60
CA PHE A 50 5.41 -0.84 -6.29
C PHE A 50 5.43 -0.56 -4.78
N VAL A 51 4.42 -1.02 -4.04
CA VAL A 51 4.38 -0.83 -2.57
C VAL A 51 5.56 -1.52 -1.88
N TRP A 52 5.94 -2.71 -2.32
CA TRP A 52 7.07 -3.46 -1.75
C TRP A 52 8.41 -2.74 -1.97
N GLU A 53 8.63 -2.24 -3.19
CA GLU A 53 9.81 -1.45 -3.55
C GLU A 53 9.87 -0.15 -2.76
N MET A 54 8.77 0.61 -2.74
CA MET A 54 8.70 1.91 -2.05
C MET A 54 8.87 1.80 -0.53
N ASN A 55 8.44 0.69 0.06
CA ASN A 55 8.65 0.41 1.48
C ASN A 55 10.02 -0.22 1.80
N GLY A 56 10.85 -0.51 0.79
CA GLY A 56 12.13 -1.19 0.99
C GLY A 56 12.01 -2.62 1.51
N TRP A 57 10.87 -3.28 1.28
CA TRP A 57 10.62 -4.67 1.72
C TRP A 57 11.26 -5.71 0.77
N GLY A 58 11.91 -5.25 -0.29
CA GLY A 58 12.47 -6.09 -1.34
C GLY A 58 11.39 -6.69 -2.23
N THR A 59 11.70 -7.82 -2.88
CA THR A 59 10.77 -8.45 -3.82
C THR A 59 9.69 -9.25 -3.07
N PRO A 60 8.41 -9.13 -3.46
CA PRO A 60 7.35 -9.94 -2.87
C PRO A 60 7.59 -11.43 -3.11
N LYS A 61 7.88 -12.20 -2.05
CA LYS A 61 8.29 -13.62 -2.14
C LYS A 61 7.17 -14.59 -2.54
N THR A 62 5.92 -14.24 -2.28
CA THR A 62 4.74 -15.05 -2.61
C THR A 62 4.05 -14.48 -3.83
N ALA A 63 3.67 -15.27 -4.83
CA ALA A 63 2.72 -14.79 -5.83
C ALA A 63 1.37 -14.49 -5.13
N LEU A 64 0.66 -13.46 -5.57
CA LEU A 64 -0.75 -13.31 -5.19
C LEU A 64 -1.49 -14.47 -5.84
N SER A 65 -2.06 -15.39 -5.03
CA SER A 65 -2.91 -16.44 -5.58
C SER A 65 -4.10 -15.79 -6.29
N ARG A 66 -4.38 -16.31 -7.49
CA ARG A 66 -5.37 -15.81 -8.45
C ARG A 66 -6.80 -15.97 -7.94
#